data_AF-A0A106QBX3-F1
#
_entry.id   AF-A0A106QBX3-F1
#
_cell.length_a   1.000
_cell.length_b   1.000
_cell.length_c   1.000
_cell.angle_alpha   90.00
_cell.angle_beta   90.00
_cell.angle_gamma   90.00
#
_symmetry.space_group_name_H-M   'P 1'
#
loop_
_entity.id
_entity.type
_entity.pdbx_description
1 polymer ?
#
loop_
_entity_poly.entity_id
_entity_poly.type
_entity_poly.pdbx_seq_one_letter_code
_entity_poly.pdbx_strand_id
1 'polypeptide(L)'
;MAKTFFEAFGATINPADVADKNGLSYIAAATAMSLAGRPEVTFVDFGNKPHLEMLGGAVVAVDLKLPGLSEDAPVVQRMWLPVMDQDNQPIELAKVKATDINNSRQRCLVKAIAAVYGDGLSLYFGCGGDGSKAVKMLGVEPGNDLETVQPMVAVLKDGGGAPYIEWNAGLAACRITDPTFHWEVVMWDGKPYREVLGGLFVDVDTIYDGMRQRLSLPIMDAAFNPMPAEKATVYDWNKTVMRVLTKNIAFNTGYGLSVYAVEFGSDKEPKASKGGRKATPAKTEAKAEPAAQAAATPTVAETSAATEATSGAAAVEAEVAASEATAAGVAESNAAEAQASGEDTAPAAGSLAANAAPAATATSTGVTAPAADSEAVERFREVLRKRREAGGVPGVISLFDALDTSTKFAVEDKPACFAVLVTASASIIDGANILALLGALTKYEAMKHLALDTRDMVAAKLTSVLLTAACAEGDDALKAAPNDLVSAGVAQDVDDVLRLAAIGNVPVETVDLLRDVLEMASA
;
A
#
# COMPACT_ATOMS: atom_id res chain seq x y z
N MET A 1 -7.72 -29.63 -1.69
CA MET A 1 -8.07 -28.25 -1.30
C MET A 1 -6.78 -27.50 -1.06
N ALA A 2 -6.71 -26.23 -1.46
CA ALA A 2 -5.59 -25.38 -1.08
C ALA A 2 -5.59 -25.21 0.45
N LYS A 3 -4.40 -25.20 1.07
CA LYS A 3 -4.26 -24.95 2.51
C LYS A 3 -4.80 -23.56 2.83
N THR A 4 -5.51 -23.42 3.95
CA THR A 4 -5.79 -22.10 4.52
C THR A 4 -4.50 -21.46 5.02
N PHE A 5 -4.49 -20.13 5.20
CA PHE A 5 -3.34 -19.43 5.78
C PHE A 5 -2.92 -20.02 7.13
N PHE A 6 -3.91 -20.30 8.00
CA PHE A 6 -3.65 -20.84 9.34
C PHE A 6 -3.02 -22.24 9.30
N GLU A 7 -3.52 -23.13 8.42
CA GLU A 7 -2.94 -24.47 8.23
C GLU A 7 -1.51 -24.39 7.69
N ALA A 8 -1.25 -23.52 6.72
CA ALA A 8 0.08 -23.34 6.14
C ALA A 8 1.06 -22.70 7.14
N PHE A 9 0.62 -21.71 7.91
CA PHE A 9 1.41 -21.10 8.99
C PHE A 9 1.75 -22.10 10.11
N GLY A 10 0.80 -22.97 10.46
CA GLY A 10 0.97 -24.01 11.47
C GLY A 10 1.81 -25.21 11.00
N ALA A 11 2.12 -25.32 9.72
CA ALA A 11 2.84 -26.45 9.16
C ALA A 11 4.33 -26.43 9.53
N THR A 12 4.88 -27.61 9.82
CA THR A 12 6.33 -27.79 10.04
C THR A 12 7.05 -27.89 8.69
N ILE A 13 8.11 -27.10 8.53
CA ILE A 13 9.01 -27.20 7.38
C ILE A 13 10.02 -28.31 7.64
N ASN A 14 10.33 -29.10 6.61
CA ASN A 14 11.38 -30.11 6.70
C ASN A 14 12.71 -29.43 7.08
N PRO A 15 13.36 -29.84 8.19
CA PRO A 15 14.60 -29.22 8.64
C PRO A 15 15.73 -29.22 7.60
N ALA A 16 15.75 -30.19 6.68
CA ALA A 16 16.74 -30.25 5.61
C ALA A 16 16.60 -29.10 4.59
N ASP A 17 15.42 -28.49 4.50
CA ASP A 17 15.15 -27.38 3.60
C ASP A 17 15.36 -26.01 4.27
N VAL A 18 15.58 -25.99 5.58
CA VAL A 18 15.88 -24.79 6.37
C VAL A 18 17.40 -24.65 6.49
N ALA A 19 17.89 -23.47 6.14
CA ALA A 19 19.30 -23.13 6.29
C ALA A 19 19.47 -22.04 7.35
N ASP A 20 20.58 -22.10 8.09
CA ASP A 20 20.91 -21.15 9.15
C ASP A 20 22.20 -20.39 8.81
N LYS A 21 22.15 -19.07 8.85
CA LYS A 21 23.31 -18.20 8.63
C LYS A 21 23.22 -16.98 9.54
N ASN A 22 24.29 -16.71 10.29
CA ASN A 22 24.39 -15.56 11.20
C ASN A 22 23.23 -15.46 12.21
N GLY A 23 22.71 -16.61 12.66
CA GLY A 23 21.58 -16.67 13.61
C GLY A 23 20.21 -16.39 12.98
N LEU A 24 20.11 -16.36 11.64
CA LEU A 24 18.87 -16.25 10.90
C LEU A 24 18.59 -17.56 10.14
N SER A 25 17.36 -18.05 10.25
CA SER A 25 16.88 -19.20 9.50
C SER A 25 16.16 -18.75 8.22
N TYR A 26 16.44 -19.42 7.11
CA TYR A 26 15.87 -19.09 5.80
C TYR A 26 15.58 -20.35 4.98
N ILE A 27 14.69 -20.20 4.01
CA ILE A 27 14.41 -21.21 2.97
C ILE A 27 14.69 -20.61 1.60
N ALA A 28 15.05 -21.47 0.64
CA ALA A 28 15.19 -21.05 -0.75
C ALA A 28 13.84 -20.70 -1.38
N ALA A 29 13.83 -19.83 -2.38
CA ALA A 29 12.60 -19.48 -3.10
C ALA A 29 11.92 -20.69 -3.77
N ALA A 30 12.71 -21.66 -4.25
CA ALA A 30 12.17 -22.92 -4.79
C ALA A 30 11.41 -23.73 -3.72
N THR A 31 11.94 -23.79 -2.50
CA THR A 31 11.27 -24.42 -1.35
C THR A 31 9.98 -23.69 -1.02
N ALA A 32 10.02 -22.35 -0.91
CA ALA A 32 8.82 -21.55 -0.62
C ALA A 32 7.72 -21.75 -1.67
N MET A 33 8.08 -21.75 -2.96
CA MET A 33 7.16 -22.04 -4.07
C MET A 33 6.57 -23.44 -3.98
N SER A 34 7.38 -24.45 -3.64
CA SER A 34 6.91 -25.83 -3.47
C SER A 34 5.90 -25.95 -2.32
N LEU A 35 6.22 -25.36 -1.15
CA LEU A 35 5.36 -25.37 0.03
C LEU A 35 4.00 -24.70 -0.25
N ALA A 36 4.01 -23.57 -0.94
CA ALA A 36 2.80 -22.82 -1.31
C ALA A 36 2.02 -23.43 -2.49
N GLY A 37 2.45 -24.58 -3.03
CA GLY A 37 1.75 -25.24 -4.15
C GLY A 37 1.96 -24.59 -5.51
N ARG A 38 3.04 -23.80 -5.68
CA ARG A 38 3.44 -23.08 -6.89
C ARG A 38 2.38 -22.06 -7.34
N PRO A 39 2.09 -21.04 -6.52
CA PRO A 39 1.14 -20.00 -6.88
C PRO A 39 1.60 -19.21 -8.11
N GLU A 40 0.67 -18.50 -8.75
CA GLU A 40 1.02 -17.50 -9.76
C GLU A 40 1.79 -16.35 -9.09
N VAL A 41 2.92 -15.96 -9.70
CA VAL A 41 3.79 -14.91 -9.18
C VAL A 41 4.01 -13.88 -10.27
N THR A 42 3.79 -12.61 -9.94
CA THR A 42 4.19 -11.50 -10.80
C THR A 42 5.35 -10.76 -10.15
N PHE A 43 6.53 -10.84 -10.78
CA PHE A 43 7.60 -9.95 -10.39
C PHE A 43 7.36 -8.57 -11.03
N VAL A 44 7.37 -7.52 -10.21
CA VAL A 44 7.03 -6.18 -10.66
C VAL A 44 8.23 -5.56 -11.38
N ASP A 45 7.97 -4.98 -12.54
CA ASP A 45 8.92 -4.14 -13.29
C ASP A 45 8.44 -2.68 -13.24
N PHE A 46 9.39 -1.76 -13.12
CA PHE A 46 9.17 -0.32 -12.99
C PHE A 46 9.75 0.39 -14.21
N GLY A 47 8.90 0.74 -15.17
CA GLY A 47 9.35 1.39 -16.41
C GLY A 47 10.38 0.55 -17.17
N ASN A 48 10.12 -0.76 -17.31
CA ASN A 48 11.00 -1.77 -17.91
C ASN A 48 12.28 -2.10 -17.12
N LYS A 49 12.43 -1.63 -15.88
CA LYS A 49 13.50 -2.07 -14.97
C LYS A 49 12.97 -3.08 -13.96
N PRO A 50 13.72 -4.14 -13.61
CA PRO A 50 13.30 -5.12 -12.59
C PRO A 50 13.37 -4.60 -11.14
N HIS A 51 13.54 -3.29 -10.96
CA HIS A 51 13.65 -2.60 -9.68
C HIS A 51 13.26 -1.13 -9.85
N LEU A 52 12.88 -0.50 -8.75
CA LEU A 52 12.65 0.94 -8.65
C LEU A 52 13.88 1.60 -8.01
N GLU A 53 14.44 2.59 -8.70
CA GLU A 53 15.55 3.41 -8.20
C GLU A 53 14.99 4.52 -7.29
N MET A 54 15.44 4.57 -6.05
CA MET A 54 15.00 5.60 -5.09
C MET A 54 15.97 5.72 -3.92
N LEU A 55 16.04 6.91 -3.31
CA LEU A 55 16.75 7.16 -2.04
C LEU A 55 18.19 6.61 -2.05
N GLY A 56 18.92 6.87 -3.14
CA GLY A 56 20.31 6.45 -3.34
C GLY A 56 20.53 4.95 -3.58
N GLY A 57 19.47 4.14 -3.62
CA GLY A 57 19.52 2.69 -3.82
C GLY A 57 18.43 2.17 -4.74
N ALA A 58 18.06 0.90 -4.56
CA ALA A 58 17.02 0.24 -5.33
C ALA A 58 16.10 -0.59 -4.44
N VAL A 59 14.84 -0.73 -4.84
CA VAL A 59 13.86 -1.65 -4.26
C VAL A 59 13.28 -2.55 -5.34
N VAL A 60 12.92 -3.77 -4.97
CA VAL A 60 12.19 -4.72 -5.83
C VAL A 60 10.81 -4.97 -5.24
N ALA A 61 9.89 -5.46 -6.06
CA ALA A 61 8.58 -5.87 -5.59
C ALA A 61 8.09 -7.16 -6.25
N VAL A 62 7.26 -7.88 -5.51
CA VAL A 62 6.58 -9.12 -5.94
C VAL A 62 5.11 -9.00 -5.59
N ASP A 63 4.28 -9.31 -6.58
CA ASP A 63 2.83 -9.32 -6.50
C ASP A 63 2.34 -10.79 -6.45
N LEU A 64 1.52 -11.10 -5.44
CA LEU A 64 0.84 -12.38 -5.31
C LEU A 64 -0.66 -12.16 -5.19
N LYS A 65 -1.45 -12.97 -5.89
CA LYS A 65 -2.91 -12.99 -5.76
C LYS A 65 -3.30 -13.53 -4.38
N LEU A 66 -4.22 -12.84 -3.71
CA LEU A 66 -4.82 -13.35 -2.49
C LEU A 66 -5.70 -14.57 -2.80
N PRO A 67 -5.52 -15.69 -2.09
CA PRO A 67 -6.37 -16.85 -2.28
C PRO A 67 -7.80 -16.60 -1.76
N GLY A 68 -8.80 -17.14 -2.45
CA GLY A 68 -10.19 -17.16 -1.98
C GLY A 68 -10.97 -15.86 -2.20
N LEU A 69 -10.41 -14.89 -2.93
CA LEU A 69 -11.10 -13.68 -3.37
C LEU A 69 -11.52 -13.78 -4.85
N SER A 70 -12.40 -12.88 -5.29
CA SER A 70 -12.99 -12.90 -6.64
C SER A 70 -11.93 -13.06 -7.73
N GLU A 71 -12.15 -14.02 -8.63
CA GLU A 71 -11.29 -14.24 -9.81
C GLU A 71 -11.49 -13.13 -10.87
N ASP A 72 -12.67 -12.50 -10.91
CA ASP A 72 -13.00 -11.43 -11.85
C ASP A 72 -12.35 -10.09 -11.45
N ALA A 73 -12.04 -9.92 -10.17
CA ALA A 73 -11.36 -8.75 -9.61
C ALA A 73 -10.32 -9.20 -8.57
N PRO A 74 -9.20 -9.81 -9.00
CA PRO A 74 -8.25 -10.42 -8.09
C PRO A 74 -7.56 -9.34 -7.26
N VAL A 75 -7.64 -9.48 -5.94
CA VAL A 75 -6.86 -8.65 -5.02
C VAL A 75 -5.43 -9.17 -5.00
N VAL A 76 -4.47 -8.26 -5.15
CA VAL A 76 -3.05 -8.57 -5.19
C VAL A 76 -2.36 -7.95 -3.98
N GLN A 77 -1.58 -8.76 -3.28
CA GLN A 77 -0.66 -8.27 -2.25
C GLN A 77 0.69 -7.98 -2.89
N ARG A 78 1.07 -6.70 -2.96
CA ARG A 78 2.43 -6.31 -3.28
C ARG A 78 3.31 -6.38 -2.05
N MET A 79 4.42 -7.11 -2.15
CA MET A 79 5.52 -7.09 -1.18
C MET A 79 6.69 -6.33 -1.76
N TRP A 80 7.35 -5.52 -0.93
CA TRP A 80 8.52 -4.73 -1.31
C TRP A 80 9.76 -5.22 -0.56
N LEU A 81 10.93 -5.10 -1.17
CA LEU A 81 12.19 -5.35 -0.49
C LEU A 81 13.31 -4.45 -1.02
N PRO A 82 14.10 -3.78 -0.15
CA PRO A 82 15.33 -3.12 -0.56
C PRO A 82 16.35 -4.10 -1.15
N VAL A 83 17.12 -3.60 -2.12
CA VAL A 83 18.30 -4.30 -2.63
C VAL A 83 19.45 -4.07 -1.66
N MET A 84 19.93 -5.15 -1.06
CA MET A 84 20.92 -5.13 0.01
C MET A 84 22.04 -6.14 -0.24
N ASP A 85 23.19 -5.89 0.39
CA ASP A 85 24.32 -6.81 0.39
C ASP A 85 24.11 -7.99 1.35
N GLN A 86 25.16 -8.79 1.54
CA GLN A 86 25.13 -9.99 2.38
C GLN A 86 25.03 -9.67 3.88
N ASP A 87 25.36 -8.43 4.27
CA ASP A 87 25.29 -7.93 5.64
C ASP A 87 23.99 -7.13 5.87
N ASN A 88 23.04 -7.24 4.94
CA ASN A 88 21.76 -6.53 4.92
C ASN A 88 21.89 -5.00 4.92
N GLN A 89 22.97 -4.48 4.35
CA GLN A 89 23.12 -3.04 4.13
C GLN A 89 22.64 -2.66 2.73
N PRO A 90 22.00 -1.50 2.56
CA PRO A 90 21.66 -0.98 1.24
C PRO A 90 22.88 -0.88 0.33
N ILE A 91 22.72 -1.35 -0.90
CA ILE A 91 23.72 -1.14 -1.94
C ILE A 91 23.42 0.21 -2.61
N GLU A 92 24.43 1.09 -2.66
CA GLU A 92 24.35 2.32 -3.44
C GLU A 92 24.02 2.00 -4.90
N LEU A 93 23.11 2.77 -5.50
CA LEU A 93 22.58 2.50 -6.84
C LEU A 93 23.67 2.26 -7.89
N ALA A 94 24.76 3.05 -7.86
CA ALA A 94 25.88 2.92 -8.80
C ALA A 94 26.67 1.60 -8.67
N LYS A 95 26.54 0.89 -7.55
CA LYS A 95 27.23 -0.37 -7.25
C LYS A 95 26.32 -1.60 -7.41
N VAL A 96 25.02 -1.41 -7.62
CA VAL A 96 24.04 -2.49 -7.76
C VAL A 96 24.34 -3.31 -9.02
N LYS A 97 24.38 -4.63 -8.86
CA LYS A 97 24.56 -5.60 -9.96
C LYS A 97 23.26 -6.35 -10.22
N ALA A 98 23.16 -6.94 -11.42
CA ALA A 98 22.02 -7.79 -11.80
C ALA A 98 21.80 -8.96 -10.82
N THR A 99 22.88 -9.53 -10.27
CA THR A 99 22.82 -10.57 -9.24
C THR A 99 22.18 -10.09 -7.94
N ASP A 100 22.42 -8.84 -7.55
CA ASP A 100 21.85 -8.27 -6.33
C ASP A 100 20.34 -8.06 -6.48
N ILE A 101 19.92 -7.60 -7.65
CA ILE A 101 18.49 -7.49 -8.02
C ILE A 101 17.84 -8.86 -7.97
N ASN A 102 18.40 -9.87 -8.65
CA ASN A 102 17.83 -11.20 -8.68
C ASN A 102 17.73 -11.81 -7.28
N ASN A 103 18.79 -11.74 -6.48
CA ASN A 103 18.79 -12.24 -5.10
C ASN A 103 17.72 -11.55 -4.25
N SER A 104 17.57 -10.23 -4.41
CA SER A 104 16.56 -9.45 -3.70
C SER A 104 15.14 -9.83 -4.14
N ARG A 105 14.91 -10.08 -5.45
CA ARG A 105 13.61 -10.58 -5.96
C ARG A 105 13.25 -11.93 -5.37
N GLN A 106 14.21 -12.86 -5.29
CA GLN A 106 13.98 -14.18 -4.68
C GLN A 106 13.65 -14.06 -3.19
N ARG A 107 14.37 -13.21 -2.44
CA ARG A 107 14.07 -12.93 -1.03
C ARG A 107 12.69 -12.27 -0.86
N CYS A 108 12.35 -11.34 -1.75
CA CYS A 108 11.06 -10.66 -1.78
C CYS A 108 9.93 -11.67 -2.02
N LEU A 109 10.11 -12.62 -2.95
CA LEU A 109 9.17 -13.71 -3.20
C LEU A 109 8.95 -14.59 -1.95
N VAL A 110 10.01 -15.01 -1.26
CA VAL A 110 9.86 -15.80 -0.01
C VAL A 110 9.05 -15.04 1.03
N LYS A 111 9.35 -13.75 1.22
CA LYS A 111 8.60 -12.89 2.16
C LYS A 111 7.14 -12.71 1.73
N ALA A 112 6.89 -12.55 0.43
CA ALA A 112 5.54 -12.42 -0.12
C ALA A 112 4.73 -13.70 0.12
N ILE A 113 5.30 -14.88 -0.15
CA ILE A 113 4.66 -16.18 0.09
C ILE A 113 4.31 -16.34 1.57
N ALA A 114 5.26 -16.05 2.47
CA ALA A 114 5.02 -16.12 3.91
C ALA A 114 3.90 -15.17 4.35
N ALA A 115 3.84 -13.96 3.79
CA ALA A 115 2.83 -12.95 4.14
C ALA A 115 1.43 -13.25 3.57
N VAL A 116 1.34 -13.94 2.42
CA VAL A 116 0.06 -14.19 1.72
C VAL A 116 -0.50 -15.57 2.02
N TYR A 117 0.35 -16.59 2.06
CA TYR A 117 -0.06 -17.99 2.23
C TYR A 117 0.29 -18.54 3.62
N GLY A 118 1.16 -17.89 4.39
CA GLY A 118 1.61 -18.39 5.70
C GLY A 118 2.76 -19.40 5.62
N ASP A 119 3.01 -20.00 4.45
CA ASP A 119 4.11 -20.93 4.23
C ASP A 119 5.47 -20.26 4.48
N GLY A 120 6.25 -20.81 5.41
CA GLY A 120 7.56 -20.24 5.77
C GLY A 120 7.51 -19.15 6.83
N LEU A 121 6.32 -18.67 7.24
CA LEU A 121 6.20 -17.54 8.16
C LEU A 121 6.76 -17.85 9.56
N SER A 122 6.75 -19.12 9.98
CA SER A 122 7.34 -19.58 11.26
C SER A 122 8.84 -19.30 11.39
N LEU A 123 9.58 -19.14 10.29
CA LEU A 123 10.99 -18.74 10.29
C LEU A 123 11.16 -17.31 10.81
N TYR A 124 10.23 -16.41 10.47
CA TYR A 124 10.24 -15.02 10.94
C TYR A 124 9.85 -14.88 12.41
N PHE A 125 9.21 -15.91 12.99
CA PHE A 125 8.98 -16.03 14.44
C PHE A 125 10.17 -16.64 15.18
N GLY A 126 11.31 -16.89 14.52
CA GLY A 126 12.46 -17.56 15.13
C GLY A 126 12.17 -18.98 15.58
N CYS A 127 11.18 -19.65 14.97
CA CYS A 127 10.79 -21.01 15.32
C CYS A 127 11.50 -22.09 14.49
N GLY A 128 12.48 -21.73 13.64
CA GLY A 128 13.27 -22.69 12.87
C GLY A 128 12.44 -23.57 11.93
N GLY A 129 11.30 -23.07 11.46
CA GLY A 129 10.36 -23.83 10.62
C GLY A 129 9.28 -24.60 11.39
N ASP A 130 9.26 -24.57 12.72
CA ASP A 130 8.21 -25.17 13.54
C ASP A 130 6.96 -24.26 13.57
N GLY A 131 6.03 -24.49 12.64
CA GLY A 131 4.77 -23.74 12.54
C GLY A 131 3.85 -23.92 13.76
N SER A 132 3.80 -25.11 14.36
CA SER A 132 2.97 -25.36 15.54
C SER A 132 3.45 -24.55 16.75
N LYS A 133 4.77 -24.42 16.91
CA LYS A 133 5.35 -23.52 17.91
C LYS A 133 5.04 -22.05 17.61
N ALA A 134 5.09 -21.64 16.35
CA ALA A 134 4.79 -20.27 15.93
C ALA A 134 3.31 -19.90 16.20
N VAL A 135 2.37 -20.78 15.84
CA VAL A 135 0.93 -20.62 16.15
C VAL A 135 0.70 -20.48 17.65
N LYS A 136 1.29 -21.37 18.45
CA LYS A 136 1.18 -21.29 19.92
C LYS A 136 1.77 -20.00 20.49
N MET A 137 2.85 -19.50 19.91
CA MET A 137 3.50 -18.26 20.34
C MET A 137 2.64 -17.04 20.01
N LEU A 138 2.00 -17.04 18.82
CA LEU A 138 1.11 -15.98 18.38
C LEU A 138 -0.19 -15.94 19.21
N GLY A 139 -0.73 -17.11 19.57
CA GLY A 139 -1.94 -17.21 20.38
C GLY A 139 -3.20 -16.67 19.70
N VAL A 140 -3.21 -16.62 18.37
CA VAL A 140 -4.35 -16.20 17.55
C VAL A 140 -4.89 -17.41 16.80
N GLU A 141 -6.19 -17.62 16.89
CA GLU A 141 -6.96 -18.66 16.22
C GLU A 141 -8.00 -18.03 15.28
N PRO A 142 -8.47 -18.75 14.24
CA PRO A 142 -9.57 -18.29 13.41
C PRO A 142 -10.80 -17.90 14.24
N GLY A 143 -11.41 -16.75 13.92
CA GLY A 143 -12.58 -16.22 14.62
C GLY A 143 -12.29 -15.54 15.97
N ASN A 144 -11.02 -15.37 16.36
CA ASN A 144 -10.68 -14.49 17.48
C ASN A 144 -11.03 -13.04 17.16
N ASP A 145 -11.49 -12.31 18.17
CA ASP A 145 -11.54 -10.85 18.17
C ASP A 145 -10.16 -10.31 18.57
N LEU A 146 -9.47 -9.71 17.60
CA LEU A 146 -8.11 -9.20 17.76
C LEU A 146 -7.97 -8.07 18.79
N GLU A 147 -9.05 -7.38 19.16
CA GLU A 147 -9.02 -6.37 20.24
C GLU A 147 -8.79 -7.02 21.61
N THR A 148 -9.18 -8.29 21.76
CA THR A 148 -9.15 -9.02 23.04
C THR A 148 -7.94 -9.94 23.18
N VAL A 149 -7.22 -10.21 22.09
CA VAL A 149 -6.03 -11.07 22.11
C VAL A 149 -4.83 -10.29 22.64
N GLN A 150 -4.08 -10.91 23.55
CA GLN A 150 -2.81 -10.34 24.02
C GLN A 150 -1.80 -10.30 22.86
N PRO A 151 -1.33 -9.11 22.43
CA PRO A 151 -0.41 -9.01 21.30
C PRO A 151 0.96 -9.59 21.63
N MET A 152 1.59 -10.18 20.62
CA MET A 152 3.03 -10.45 20.65
C MET A 152 3.80 -9.13 20.53
N VAL A 153 4.52 -8.79 21.60
CA VAL A 153 5.28 -7.54 21.72
C VAL A 153 6.77 -7.84 21.67
N ALA A 154 7.49 -7.09 20.83
CA ALA A 154 8.95 -7.05 20.80
C ALA A 154 9.46 -5.77 21.46
N VAL A 155 10.71 -5.84 21.93
CA VAL A 155 11.46 -4.71 22.48
C VAL A 155 12.84 -4.72 21.81
N LEU A 156 13.32 -3.55 21.39
CA LEU A 156 14.66 -3.43 20.81
C LEU A 156 15.72 -3.91 21.80
N LYS A 157 16.74 -4.64 21.31
CA LYS A 157 17.75 -5.33 22.13
C LYS A 157 18.44 -4.48 23.20
N ASP A 158 18.61 -3.19 22.95
CA ASP A 158 19.32 -2.29 23.88
C ASP A 158 18.45 -1.85 25.08
N GLY A 159 17.24 -2.41 25.22
CA GLY A 159 16.36 -2.24 26.39
C GLY A 159 15.78 -0.83 26.56
N GLY A 160 16.15 0.13 25.69
CA GLY A 160 15.66 1.50 25.69
C GLY A 160 14.57 1.79 24.66
N GLY A 161 14.21 0.83 23.81
CA GLY A 161 13.17 0.99 22.80
C GLY A 161 11.76 0.89 23.39
N ALA A 162 10.82 1.69 22.88
CA ALA A 162 9.42 1.48 23.17
C ALA A 162 8.97 0.08 22.68
N PRO A 163 8.10 -0.62 23.41
CA PRO A 163 7.52 -1.86 22.93
C PRO A 163 6.79 -1.63 21.61
N TYR A 164 6.81 -2.63 20.72
CA TYR A 164 6.10 -2.59 19.44
C TYR A 164 5.65 -3.99 19.02
N ILE A 165 4.71 -4.09 18.08
CA ILE A 165 4.37 -5.37 17.46
C ILE A 165 5.19 -5.58 16.19
N GLU A 166 5.71 -6.78 15.98
CA GLU A 166 6.46 -7.12 14.77
C GLU A 166 5.53 -7.35 13.57
N TRP A 167 6.04 -7.08 12.36
CA TRP A 167 5.25 -7.18 11.13
C TRP A 167 4.70 -8.58 10.88
N ASN A 168 5.47 -9.63 11.15
CA ASN A 168 5.07 -11.03 10.98
C ASN A 168 3.93 -11.40 11.93
N ALA A 169 3.98 -10.91 13.17
CA ALA A 169 2.93 -11.13 14.16
C ALA A 169 1.63 -10.41 13.78
N GLY A 170 1.72 -9.13 13.41
CA GLY A 170 0.55 -8.36 12.97
C GLY A 170 -0.10 -8.94 11.72
N LEU A 171 0.68 -9.27 10.68
CA LEU A 171 0.16 -9.86 9.45
C LEU A 171 -0.48 -11.23 9.69
N ALA A 172 0.16 -12.10 10.49
CA ALA A 172 -0.40 -13.40 10.81
C ALA A 172 -1.73 -13.26 11.56
N ALA A 173 -1.79 -12.40 12.59
CA ALA A 173 -3.01 -12.16 13.35
C ALA A 173 -4.17 -11.72 12.43
N CYS A 174 -3.92 -10.75 11.55
CA CYS A 174 -4.90 -10.30 10.58
C CYS A 174 -5.34 -11.41 9.62
N ARG A 175 -4.41 -12.14 9.01
CA ARG A 175 -4.73 -13.18 8.00
C ARG A 175 -5.42 -14.41 8.58
N ILE A 176 -5.18 -14.73 9.84
CA ILE A 176 -5.84 -15.84 10.54
C ILE A 176 -7.30 -15.51 10.83
N THR A 177 -7.59 -14.26 11.18
CA THR A 177 -8.94 -13.80 11.58
C THR A 177 -9.75 -13.29 10.39
N ASP A 178 -9.09 -12.69 9.40
CA ASP A 178 -9.65 -12.22 8.14
C ASP A 178 -8.77 -12.68 6.97
N PRO A 179 -9.15 -13.75 6.25
CA PRO A 179 -8.44 -14.22 5.07
C PRO A 179 -8.34 -13.19 3.94
N THR A 180 -9.24 -12.21 3.90
CA THR A 180 -9.31 -11.16 2.87
C THR A 180 -8.40 -9.97 3.15
N PHE A 181 -7.84 -9.91 4.36
CA PHE A 181 -6.98 -8.83 4.81
C PHE A 181 -5.89 -8.51 3.79
N HIS A 182 -5.68 -7.26 3.44
CA HIS A 182 -4.55 -6.86 2.60
C HIS A 182 -4.07 -5.47 2.97
N TRP A 183 -2.89 -5.13 2.47
CA TRP A 183 -2.30 -3.82 2.70
C TRP A 183 -1.54 -3.33 1.47
N GLU A 184 -1.38 -2.01 1.35
CA GLU A 184 -0.65 -1.41 0.25
C GLU A 184 0.23 -0.27 0.73
N VAL A 185 1.43 -0.14 0.16
CA VAL A 185 2.20 1.10 0.24
C VAL A 185 1.65 2.04 -0.81
N VAL A 186 1.18 3.21 -0.37
CA VAL A 186 0.58 4.19 -1.27
C VAL A 186 1.65 4.81 -2.15
N MET A 187 1.36 4.83 -3.45
CA MET A 187 2.22 5.46 -4.45
C MET A 187 1.84 6.92 -4.65
N TRP A 188 2.84 7.79 -4.70
CA TRP A 188 2.74 9.23 -4.92
C TRP A 188 3.69 9.60 -6.06
N ASP A 189 3.14 10.04 -7.20
CA ASP A 189 3.93 10.42 -8.38
C ASP A 189 4.95 9.35 -8.79
N GLY A 190 4.54 8.07 -8.74
CA GLY A 190 5.38 6.92 -9.04
C GLY A 190 6.40 6.52 -7.97
N LYS A 191 6.39 7.18 -6.80
CA LYS A 191 7.27 6.89 -5.66
C LYS A 191 6.47 6.33 -4.47
N PRO A 192 7.00 5.37 -3.71
CA PRO A 192 6.29 4.81 -2.55
C PRO A 192 6.47 5.67 -1.28
N TYR A 193 6.54 6.99 -1.45
CA TYR A 193 6.70 8.00 -0.41
C TYR A 193 6.38 9.38 -0.99
N ARG A 194 6.09 10.35 -0.14
CA ARG A 194 5.89 11.75 -0.53
C ARG A 194 6.71 12.69 0.34
N GLU A 195 7.02 13.85 -0.21
CA GLU A 195 7.69 14.92 0.53
C GLU A 195 6.67 15.85 1.17
N VAL A 196 6.85 16.15 2.45
CA VAL A 196 5.97 17.02 3.25
C VAL A 196 6.85 17.88 4.13
N LEU A 197 6.80 19.20 3.93
CA LEU A 197 7.53 20.18 4.75
C LEU A 197 9.05 19.89 4.85
N GLY A 198 9.67 19.40 3.76
CA GLY A 198 11.09 19.06 3.70
C GLY A 198 11.49 17.72 4.33
N GLY A 199 10.51 16.94 4.83
CA GLY A 199 10.70 15.57 5.28
C GLY A 199 9.98 14.57 4.38
N LEU A 200 10.37 13.31 4.44
CA LEU A 200 9.69 12.23 3.72
C LEU A 200 8.65 11.52 4.59
N PHE A 201 7.51 11.18 4.01
CA PHE A 201 6.44 10.40 4.62
C PHE A 201 6.13 9.16 3.80
N VAL A 202 5.82 8.08 4.51
CA VAL A 202 5.31 6.82 3.95
C VAL A 202 3.88 6.66 4.42
N ASP A 203 2.99 6.37 3.48
CA ASP A 203 1.59 6.05 3.76
C ASP A 203 1.34 4.58 3.44
N VAL A 204 0.64 3.89 4.33
CA VAL A 204 0.20 2.51 4.13
C VAL A 204 -1.29 2.42 4.39
N ASP A 205 -2.02 1.75 3.49
CA ASP A 205 -3.39 1.32 3.73
C ASP A 205 -3.41 -0.12 4.23
N THR A 206 -4.30 -0.39 5.17
CA THR A 206 -4.69 -1.74 5.57
C THR A 206 -6.19 -1.87 5.34
N ILE A 207 -6.62 -3.03 4.85
CA ILE A 207 -8.02 -3.40 4.71
C ILE A 207 -8.21 -4.64 5.56
N TYR A 208 -9.02 -4.54 6.61
CA TYR A 208 -9.33 -5.61 7.55
C TYR A 208 -10.83 -5.62 7.79
N ASP A 209 -11.47 -6.78 7.65
CA ASP A 209 -12.91 -6.95 7.78
C ASP A 209 -13.70 -5.93 6.93
N GLY A 210 -13.24 -5.74 5.68
CA GLY A 210 -13.78 -4.76 4.74
C GLY A 210 -13.49 -3.28 5.07
N MET A 211 -12.92 -2.98 6.24
CA MET A 211 -12.60 -1.61 6.64
C MET A 211 -11.20 -1.19 6.21
N ARG A 212 -11.14 -0.14 5.39
CA ARG A 212 -9.90 0.49 4.97
C ARG A 212 -9.46 1.56 5.98
N GLN A 213 -8.23 1.46 6.45
CA GLN A 213 -7.55 2.47 7.27
C GLN A 213 -6.24 2.90 6.61
N ARG A 214 -6.01 4.21 6.50
CA ARG A 214 -4.73 4.79 6.06
C ARG A 214 -3.97 5.34 7.26
N LEU A 215 -2.67 5.07 7.32
CA LEU A 215 -1.77 5.73 8.27
C LEU A 215 -0.53 6.26 7.55
N SER A 216 -0.03 7.39 8.05
CA SER A 216 1.15 8.09 7.57
C SER A 216 2.20 8.17 8.67
N LEU A 217 3.46 7.80 8.39
CA LEU A 217 4.58 8.07 9.30
C LEU A 217 5.75 8.73 8.56
N PRO A 218 6.47 9.65 9.22
CA PRO A 218 7.69 10.22 8.66
C PRO A 218 8.83 9.19 8.65
N ILE A 219 9.67 9.26 7.62
CA ILE A 219 11.00 8.65 7.65
C ILE A 219 11.86 9.48 8.57
N MET A 220 12.41 8.84 9.61
CA MET A 220 13.16 9.53 10.66
C MET A 220 14.57 8.96 10.84
N ASP A 221 15.48 9.81 11.28
CA ASP A 221 16.81 9.42 11.70
C ASP A 221 16.80 8.77 13.11
N ALA A 222 17.98 8.36 13.59
CA ALA A 222 18.13 7.76 14.92
C ALA A 222 17.78 8.72 16.08
N ALA A 223 17.72 10.03 15.82
CA ALA A 223 17.32 11.06 16.77
C ALA A 223 15.84 11.46 16.62
N PHE A 224 15.05 10.67 15.86
CA PHE A 224 13.62 10.89 15.60
C PHE A 224 13.32 12.21 14.86
N ASN A 225 14.27 12.74 14.09
CA ASN A 225 14.01 13.89 13.22
C ASN A 225 13.57 13.41 11.83
N PRO A 226 12.56 14.03 11.21
CA PRO A 226 12.21 13.77 9.82
C PRO A 226 13.41 13.97 8.89
N MET A 227 13.61 13.03 7.96
CA MET A 227 14.72 13.03 7.03
C MET A 227 14.33 13.63 5.67
N PRO A 228 15.17 14.50 5.07
CA PRO A 228 15.01 14.92 3.69
C PRO A 228 15.44 13.81 2.71
N ALA A 229 15.04 13.93 1.45
CA ALA A 229 15.24 12.90 0.43
C ALA A 229 16.72 12.57 0.16
N GLU A 230 17.61 13.55 0.26
CA GLU A 230 19.04 13.38 -0.04
C GLU A 230 19.78 12.60 1.05
N LYS A 231 19.18 12.47 2.24
CA LYS A 231 19.77 11.75 3.39
C LYS A 231 19.12 10.40 3.64
N ALA A 232 17.84 10.26 3.29
CA ALA A 232 17.11 9.02 3.50
C ALA A 232 17.64 7.90 2.58
N THR A 233 17.63 6.67 3.08
CA THR A 233 17.99 5.48 2.31
C THR A 233 16.78 4.58 2.08
N VAL A 234 16.90 3.62 1.15
CA VAL A 234 15.90 2.55 0.98
C VAL A 234 15.68 1.73 2.25
N TYR A 235 16.68 1.64 3.14
CA TYR A 235 16.54 0.97 4.44
C TYR A 235 15.70 1.77 5.42
N ASP A 236 15.90 3.10 5.48
CA ASP A 236 15.08 3.99 6.32
C ASP A 236 13.64 4.00 5.85
N TRP A 237 13.42 4.01 4.54
CA TRP A 237 12.10 3.83 3.95
C TRP A 237 11.47 2.49 4.35
N ASN A 238 12.16 1.36 4.16
CA ASN A 238 11.59 0.04 4.47
C ASN A 238 11.31 -0.14 5.98
N LYS A 239 12.19 0.35 6.86
CA LYS A 239 11.91 0.40 8.30
C LYS A 239 10.63 1.20 8.58
N THR A 240 10.47 2.34 7.91
CA THR A 240 9.27 3.19 8.07
C THR A 240 8.02 2.49 7.55
N VAL A 241 8.08 1.81 6.39
CA VAL A 241 6.98 0.96 5.86
C VAL A 241 6.55 -0.08 6.89
N MET A 242 7.50 -0.83 7.47
CA MET A 242 7.15 -1.86 8.45
C MET A 242 6.54 -1.25 9.72
N ARG A 243 7.05 -0.10 10.18
CA ARG A 243 6.51 0.64 11.34
C ARG A 243 5.11 1.17 11.09
N VAL A 244 4.85 1.76 9.91
CA VAL A 244 3.51 2.28 9.58
C VAL A 244 2.54 1.13 9.37
N LEU A 245 2.96 0.03 8.75
CA LEU A 245 2.13 -1.17 8.59
C LEU A 245 1.68 -1.73 9.94
N THR A 246 2.61 -1.97 10.87
CA THR A 246 2.27 -2.56 12.17
C THR A 246 1.42 -1.62 13.02
N LYS A 247 1.73 -0.32 13.02
CA LYS A 247 0.90 0.67 13.70
C LYS A 247 -0.48 0.79 13.05
N ASN A 248 -0.58 0.71 11.72
CA ASN A 248 -1.87 0.76 11.03
C ASN A 248 -2.70 -0.50 11.26
N ILE A 249 -2.08 -1.69 11.33
CA ILE A 249 -2.74 -2.92 11.78
C ILE A 249 -3.34 -2.72 13.17
N ALA A 250 -2.55 -2.22 14.13
CA ALA A 250 -3.03 -1.98 15.49
C ALA A 250 -4.22 -1.00 15.54
N PHE A 251 -4.21 0.04 14.70
CA PHE A 251 -5.30 1.01 14.60
C PHE A 251 -6.54 0.45 13.93
N ASN A 252 -6.38 -0.44 12.94
CA ASN A 252 -7.49 -0.99 12.16
C ASN A 252 -8.16 -2.19 12.87
N THR A 253 -7.40 -2.98 13.64
CA THR A 253 -7.89 -4.25 14.22
C THR A 253 -7.91 -4.30 15.74
N GLY A 254 -7.33 -3.29 16.40
CA GLY A 254 -7.08 -3.30 17.84
C GLY A 254 -5.92 -4.19 18.31
N TYR A 255 -5.37 -5.07 17.45
CA TYR A 255 -4.26 -5.94 17.80
C TYR A 255 -2.99 -5.15 18.13
N GLY A 256 -2.64 -5.07 19.41
CA GLY A 256 -1.49 -4.27 19.84
C GLY A 256 -1.75 -2.78 19.98
N LEU A 257 -3.00 -2.31 19.90
CA LEU A 257 -3.32 -0.90 20.06
C LEU A 257 -2.85 -0.31 21.41
N SER A 258 -2.96 -1.11 22.47
CA SER A 258 -2.48 -0.74 23.82
C SER A 258 -0.98 -0.46 23.88
N VAL A 259 -0.18 -1.06 22.99
CA VAL A 259 1.27 -0.83 22.89
C VAL A 259 1.56 0.59 22.40
N TYR A 260 0.73 1.11 21.48
CA TYR A 260 0.88 2.45 20.91
C TYR A 260 0.10 3.53 21.67
N ALA A 261 -0.85 3.15 22.52
CA ALA A 261 -1.67 4.10 23.29
C ALA A 261 -0.86 4.98 24.27
N VAL A 262 0.35 4.54 24.64
CA VAL A 262 1.27 5.28 25.54
C VAL A 262 2.33 6.09 24.80
N GLU A 263 2.32 6.11 23.47
CA GLU A 263 3.33 6.76 22.62
C GLU A 263 3.34 8.29 22.77
N PHE A 264 2.17 8.87 23.07
CA PHE A 264 2.05 10.22 23.59
C PHE A 264 1.89 10.08 25.10
N GLY A 265 2.99 10.15 25.84
CA GLY A 265 2.97 9.98 27.29
C GLY A 265 1.82 10.77 27.93
N SER A 266 1.25 10.27 29.02
CA SER A 266 0.28 11.03 29.83
C SER A 266 0.81 12.44 29.98
N ASP A 267 -0.02 13.43 29.61
CA ASP A 267 0.32 14.84 29.66
C ASP A 267 1.18 15.06 30.89
N LYS A 268 2.44 15.44 30.68
CA LYS A 268 3.27 15.89 31.79
C LYS A 268 2.57 17.13 32.29
N GLU A 269 1.69 16.97 33.28
CA GLU A 269 1.09 18.07 34.00
C GLU A 269 2.25 19.02 34.35
N PRO A 270 2.12 20.32 34.04
CA PRO A 270 3.17 21.27 34.32
C PRO A 270 3.51 21.13 35.80
N LYS A 271 4.76 20.77 36.10
CA LYS A 271 5.25 20.52 37.45
C LYS A 271 4.78 21.62 38.39
N ALA A 272 3.72 21.36 39.15
CA ALA A 272 3.33 22.20 40.25
C ALA A 272 4.46 22.16 41.27
N SER A 273 5.05 23.32 41.49
CA SER A 273 6.06 23.55 42.51
C SER A 273 5.60 23.03 43.86
N LYS A 274 6.50 22.31 44.53
CA LYS A 274 6.44 21.83 45.92
C LYS A 274 5.63 22.75 46.85
N GLY A 275 4.60 22.17 47.48
CA GLY A 275 3.95 22.69 48.68
C GLY A 275 3.34 21.53 49.44
N GLY A 276 4.15 20.82 50.22
CA GLY A 276 3.75 19.60 50.89
C GLY A 276 2.63 19.78 51.91
N ARG A 277 1.69 18.84 51.93
CA ARG A 277 1.02 18.43 53.16
C ARG A 277 0.82 16.92 53.18
N LYS A 278 1.43 16.35 54.20
CA LYS A 278 1.50 14.95 54.61
C LYS A 278 0.08 14.45 54.96
N ALA A 279 -0.36 13.37 54.33
CA ALA A 279 -1.43 12.52 54.85
C ALA A 279 -1.08 11.06 54.56
N THR A 280 -0.77 10.35 55.64
CA THR A 280 -0.46 8.92 55.71
C THR A 280 -1.67 8.08 55.33
N PRO A 281 -1.54 7.01 54.52
CA PRO A 281 -2.49 5.91 54.56
C PRO A 281 -1.95 4.76 55.41
N ALA A 282 -2.86 4.21 56.19
CA ALA A 282 -2.66 3.10 57.09
C ALA A 282 -2.29 1.81 56.34
N LYS A 283 -1.40 1.09 57.01
CA LYS A 283 -0.94 -0.27 56.80
C LYS A 283 -2.11 -1.26 56.76
N THR A 284 -2.15 -2.13 55.75
CA THR A 284 -2.68 -3.49 55.94
C THR A 284 -1.76 -4.44 55.19
N GLU A 285 -1.06 -5.25 55.98
CA GLU A 285 -0.17 -6.32 55.57
C GLU A 285 -0.99 -7.56 55.21
N ALA A 286 -0.69 -8.17 54.07
CA ALA A 286 -0.82 -9.61 53.89
C ALA A 286 0.43 -10.10 53.14
N LYS A 287 1.23 -10.86 53.87
CA LYS A 287 2.51 -11.48 53.49
C LYS A 287 2.25 -12.84 52.84
N ALA A 288 2.88 -13.12 51.71
CA ALA A 288 3.28 -14.48 51.32
C ALA A 288 4.56 -14.43 50.47
N GLU A 289 5.50 -15.31 50.84
CA GLU A 289 6.86 -15.49 50.32
C GLU A 289 6.93 -16.12 48.92
N PRO A 290 8.13 -16.11 48.28
CA PRO A 290 8.29 -16.29 46.84
C PRO A 290 8.46 -17.76 46.45
N ALA A 291 7.88 -18.12 45.30
CA ALA A 291 8.28 -19.32 44.56
C ALA A 291 8.99 -18.86 43.28
N ALA A 292 10.28 -19.17 43.19
CA ALA A 292 11.07 -19.08 41.98
C ALA A 292 10.50 -20.04 40.93
N GLN A 293 10.31 -19.56 39.70
CA GLN A 293 10.45 -20.39 38.52
C GLN A 293 10.86 -19.54 37.32
N ALA A 294 12.08 -19.82 36.87
CA ALA A 294 12.68 -19.31 35.66
C ALA A 294 11.90 -19.81 34.44
N ALA A 295 11.50 -18.89 33.56
CA ALA A 295 11.17 -19.20 32.18
C ALA A 295 11.91 -18.17 31.32
N ALA A 296 13.02 -18.64 30.75
CA ALA A 296 13.85 -17.85 29.84
C ALA A 296 13.12 -17.67 28.50
N THR A 297 12.83 -16.42 28.17
CA THR A 297 12.41 -16.00 26.82
C THR A 297 13.64 -16.02 25.90
N PRO A 298 13.63 -16.71 24.75
CA PRO A 298 14.72 -16.62 23.80
C PRO A 298 14.57 -15.35 22.96
N THR A 299 15.52 -14.43 23.15
CA THR A 299 15.67 -13.16 22.42
C THR A 299 16.30 -13.38 21.05
N VAL A 300 15.64 -12.96 19.97
CA VAL A 300 16.21 -12.95 18.60
C VAL A 300 16.62 -11.52 18.23
N ALA A 301 17.92 -11.25 18.27
CA ALA A 301 18.67 -11.24 17.02
C ALA A 301 18.84 -9.96 16.13
N GLU A 302 18.15 -8.82 16.24
CA GLU A 302 18.51 -7.66 15.36
C GLU A 302 19.76 -6.87 15.82
N THR A 303 20.84 -6.85 15.02
CA THR A 303 22.12 -6.20 15.36
C THR A 303 22.31 -4.90 14.58
N SER A 304 22.47 -3.80 15.29
CA SER A 304 23.09 -2.56 14.79
C SER A 304 24.58 -2.55 15.08
N ALA A 305 25.43 -2.12 14.15
CA ALA A 305 26.61 -1.30 14.45
C ALA A 305 27.33 -0.85 13.17
N ALA A 306 27.54 0.47 13.06
CA ALA A 306 28.70 1.03 12.38
C ALA A 306 29.85 1.14 13.39
N THR A 307 31.10 0.86 12.99
CA THR A 307 32.26 1.79 12.99
C THR A 307 33.54 1.03 12.54
N GLU A 308 34.23 1.63 11.57
CA GLU A 308 35.61 1.52 11.06
C GLU A 308 36.57 0.41 11.54
N ALA A 309 37.18 -0.34 10.59
CA ALA A 309 38.52 -0.01 10.04
C ALA A 309 39.16 -1.15 9.20
N THR A 310 39.75 -0.74 8.06
CA THR A 310 40.94 -1.29 7.35
C THR A 310 40.98 -2.69 6.73
N SER A 311 40.97 -2.67 5.38
CA SER A 311 41.85 -3.38 4.43
C SER A 311 42.10 -4.89 4.54
N GLY A 312 41.79 -5.61 3.46
CA GLY A 312 42.39 -6.90 3.16
C GLY A 312 41.65 -7.63 2.04
N ALA A 313 42.10 -7.43 0.80
CA ALA A 313 41.63 -8.17 -0.37
C ALA A 313 41.92 -9.67 -0.25
N ALA A 314 40.96 -10.52 -0.65
CA ALA A 314 41.20 -11.75 -1.41
C ALA A 314 39.86 -12.36 -1.84
N ALA A 315 39.61 -12.32 -3.14
CA ALA A 315 38.59 -13.13 -3.80
C ALA A 315 39.01 -14.60 -3.78
N VAL A 316 38.06 -15.50 -3.55
CA VAL A 316 38.17 -16.91 -3.95
C VAL A 316 36.84 -17.33 -4.55
N GLU A 317 36.79 -17.34 -5.88
CA GLU A 317 35.82 -18.09 -6.67
C GLU A 317 36.09 -19.59 -6.52
N ALA A 318 35.04 -20.39 -6.35
CA ALA A 318 35.11 -21.84 -6.47
C ALA A 318 34.43 -22.27 -7.77
N GLU A 319 35.29 -22.63 -8.70
CA GLU A 319 35.07 -23.29 -9.98
C GLU A 319 34.52 -24.71 -9.78
N VAL A 320 33.51 -25.12 -10.58
CA VAL A 320 33.15 -26.54 -10.74
C VAL A 320 33.35 -26.90 -12.20
N ALA A 321 34.42 -27.66 -12.42
CA ALA A 321 34.83 -28.21 -13.70
C ALA A 321 33.93 -29.38 -14.14
N ALA A 322 33.67 -29.41 -15.44
CA ALA A 322 33.12 -30.53 -16.18
C ALA A 322 34.13 -31.69 -16.29
N SER A 323 33.60 -32.91 -16.42
CA SER A 323 34.36 -34.04 -16.95
C SER A 323 33.56 -34.72 -18.06
N GLU A 324 34.06 -34.60 -19.29
CA GLU A 324 33.76 -35.49 -20.41
C GLU A 324 34.59 -36.77 -20.32
N ALA A 325 34.03 -37.89 -20.76
CA ALA A 325 34.78 -38.97 -21.39
C ALA A 325 33.92 -39.67 -22.46
N THR A 326 34.38 -39.50 -23.70
CA THR A 326 34.06 -40.16 -24.99
C THR A 326 34.27 -41.70 -24.94
N ALA A 327 33.80 -42.57 -25.85
CA ALA A 327 33.63 -42.47 -27.30
C ALA A 327 32.87 -43.68 -27.91
N ALA A 328 32.38 -43.46 -29.15
CA ALA A 328 32.16 -44.39 -30.28
C ALA A 328 31.10 -45.51 -30.16
N GLY A 329 30.23 -45.80 -31.13
CA GLY A 329 30.06 -45.42 -32.53
C GLY A 329 29.41 -46.61 -33.27
N VAL A 330 28.52 -46.37 -34.23
CA VAL A 330 28.18 -47.15 -35.46
C VAL A 330 26.76 -46.78 -35.93
N ALA A 331 26.66 -46.61 -37.25
CA ALA A 331 25.53 -46.14 -38.04
C ALA A 331 24.53 -47.24 -38.44
N GLU A 332 23.29 -46.84 -38.75
CA GLU A 332 22.42 -47.32 -39.86
C GLU A 332 21.04 -46.61 -39.74
N SER A 333 20.70 -45.71 -40.66
CA SER A 333 19.80 -45.89 -41.82
C SER A 333 18.31 -46.14 -41.47
N ASN A 334 17.47 -45.13 -41.74
CA ASN A 334 16.48 -45.18 -42.82
C ASN A 334 15.53 -43.97 -42.76
N ALA A 335 15.52 -43.24 -43.87
CA ALA A 335 14.45 -42.35 -44.28
C ALA A 335 13.39 -43.17 -45.04
N ALA A 336 12.13 -42.76 -44.94
CA ALA A 336 11.11 -43.04 -45.96
C ALA A 336 10.18 -41.84 -46.09
N GLU A 337 10.06 -41.39 -47.34
CA GLU A 337 9.32 -40.24 -47.87
C GLU A 337 7.82 -40.51 -48.03
N ALA A 338 7.04 -39.42 -48.14
CA ALA A 338 6.11 -39.11 -49.25
C ALA A 338 5.59 -37.66 -49.04
N GLN A 339 5.98 -36.64 -49.82
CA GLN A 339 5.49 -36.22 -51.16
C GLN A 339 3.95 -36.05 -51.24
N ALA A 340 3.34 -35.01 -51.83
CA ALA A 340 3.76 -34.02 -52.83
C ALA A 340 2.90 -32.73 -52.78
N SER A 341 3.46 -31.56 -53.15
CA SER A 341 3.19 -30.75 -54.37
C SER A 341 2.26 -29.56 -54.11
N GLY A 342 2.51 -28.33 -54.59
CA GLY A 342 3.56 -27.80 -55.46
C GLY A 342 3.39 -26.28 -55.65
N GLU A 343 4.47 -25.68 -56.16
CA GLU A 343 4.56 -24.51 -57.08
C GLU A 343 3.74 -23.23 -56.81
N ASP A 344 4.17 -22.01 -57.12
CA ASP A 344 5.44 -21.29 -57.30
C ASP A 344 4.99 -19.83 -57.61
N THR A 345 5.91 -18.88 -57.56
CA THR A 345 5.84 -17.50 -58.12
C THR A 345 5.07 -16.40 -57.38
N ALA A 346 5.86 -15.44 -56.87
CA ALA A 346 5.50 -14.03 -56.71
C ALA A 346 5.25 -13.37 -58.10
N PRO A 347 4.55 -12.22 -58.19
CA PRO A 347 5.28 -10.95 -58.07
C PRO A 347 4.50 -9.79 -57.41
N ALA A 348 5.21 -8.67 -57.37
CA ALA A 348 4.99 -7.44 -56.62
C ALA A 348 3.77 -6.56 -56.99
N ALA A 349 3.48 -5.69 -56.03
CA ALA A 349 3.07 -4.27 -56.14
C ALA A 349 1.87 -3.89 -57.02
N GLY A 350 0.81 -3.41 -56.36
CA GLY A 350 -0.26 -2.62 -56.97
C GLY A 350 -1.07 -1.92 -55.89
N SER A 351 -0.81 -0.63 -55.67
CA SER A 351 -1.54 0.22 -54.75
C SER A 351 -2.98 0.46 -55.25
N LEU A 352 -3.98 0.38 -54.39
CA LEU A 352 -5.23 1.11 -54.57
C LEU A 352 -5.73 1.63 -53.22
N ALA A 353 -5.70 2.95 -53.11
CA ALA A 353 -6.32 3.74 -52.08
C ALA A 353 -7.85 3.60 -52.15
N ALA A 354 -8.49 3.51 -50.98
CA ALA A 354 -9.92 3.74 -50.82
C ALA A 354 -10.14 4.87 -49.82
N ASN A 355 -10.81 5.89 -50.35
CA ASN A 355 -11.30 7.12 -49.75
C ASN A 355 -11.78 7.04 -48.29
N ALA A 356 -11.24 7.91 -47.44
CA ALA A 356 -11.97 8.52 -46.34
C ALA A 356 -11.90 10.05 -46.51
N ALA A 357 -13.07 10.67 -46.69
CA ALA A 357 -13.24 12.12 -46.77
C ALA A 357 -13.14 12.77 -45.38
N PRO A 358 -12.84 14.08 -45.29
CA PRO A 358 -12.11 14.66 -44.18
C PRO A 358 -13.02 15.11 -43.03
N ALA A 359 -12.68 14.71 -41.81
CA ALA A 359 -13.18 15.39 -40.61
C ALA A 359 -12.31 16.63 -40.34
N ALA A 360 -12.98 17.75 -40.12
CA ALA A 360 -12.41 19.07 -39.96
C ALA A 360 -11.36 19.13 -38.83
N THR A 361 -10.20 19.68 -39.16
CA THR A 361 -9.16 20.11 -38.23
C THR A 361 -9.67 21.25 -37.35
N ALA A 362 -10.22 20.89 -36.18
CA ALA A 362 -10.32 21.82 -35.08
C ALA A 362 -8.92 22.06 -34.52
N THR A 363 -8.45 23.30 -34.66
CA THR A 363 -7.21 23.78 -34.08
C THR A 363 -7.34 23.75 -32.56
N SER A 364 -6.73 22.76 -31.90
CA SER A 364 -6.60 22.73 -30.45
C SER A 364 -5.60 23.81 -30.03
N THR A 365 -6.10 25.00 -29.70
CA THR A 365 -5.36 25.96 -28.89
C THR A 365 -5.09 25.28 -27.54
N GLY A 366 -3.84 24.88 -27.30
CA GLY A 366 -3.41 24.32 -26.04
C GLY A 366 -3.70 25.30 -24.91
N VAL A 367 -4.70 24.98 -24.10
CA VAL A 367 -4.92 25.64 -22.81
C VAL A 367 -3.85 25.09 -21.88
N THR A 368 -2.79 25.86 -21.67
CA THR A 368 -1.82 25.62 -20.60
C THR A 368 -2.61 25.57 -19.28
N ALA A 369 -2.50 24.48 -18.54
CA ALA A 369 -3.13 24.36 -17.23
C ALA A 369 -2.73 25.56 -16.35
N PRO A 370 -3.68 26.20 -15.64
CA PRO A 370 -3.37 27.33 -14.77
C PRO A 370 -2.29 26.92 -13.75
N ALA A 371 -1.24 27.74 -13.59
CA ALA A 371 -0.18 27.44 -12.64
C ALA A 371 -0.74 27.37 -11.21
N ALA A 372 -0.66 26.19 -10.59
CA ALA A 372 -1.22 25.89 -9.27
C ALA A 372 -0.56 26.68 -8.10
N ASP A 373 0.52 27.41 -8.39
CA ASP A 373 1.37 28.10 -7.42
C ASP A 373 1.40 29.63 -7.61
N SER A 374 0.33 30.20 -8.17
CA SER A 374 0.23 31.67 -8.25
C SER A 374 -0.05 32.27 -6.85
N GLU A 375 0.43 33.50 -6.62
CA GLU A 375 0.16 34.27 -5.39
C GLU A 375 -1.36 34.43 -5.15
N ALA A 376 -2.16 34.48 -6.22
CA ALA A 376 -3.61 34.51 -6.13
C ALA A 376 -4.18 33.22 -5.51
N VAL A 377 -3.67 32.05 -5.92
CA VAL A 377 -4.09 30.76 -5.38
C VAL A 377 -3.70 30.63 -3.90
N GLU A 378 -2.51 31.07 -3.50
CA GLU A 378 -2.09 31.06 -2.09
C GLU A 378 -3.00 31.93 -1.21
N ARG A 379 -3.30 33.15 -1.67
CA ARG A 379 -4.26 34.03 -0.98
C ARG A 379 -5.65 33.41 -0.91
N PHE A 380 -6.08 32.71 -1.97
CA PHE A 380 -7.37 32.01 -1.97
C PHE A 380 -7.40 30.83 -1.00
N ARG A 381 -6.33 30.04 -0.88
CA ARG A 381 -6.21 28.95 0.12
C ARG A 381 -6.42 29.46 1.55
N GLU A 382 -5.91 30.65 1.88
CA GLU A 382 -6.13 31.26 3.19
C GLU A 382 -7.59 31.72 3.40
N VAL A 383 -8.25 32.24 2.37
CA VAL A 383 -9.69 32.55 2.41
C VAL A 383 -10.50 31.27 2.62
N LEU A 384 -10.14 30.20 1.92
CA LEU A 384 -10.77 28.88 2.03
C LEU A 384 -10.65 28.31 3.44
N ARG A 385 -9.45 28.34 4.02
CA ARG A 385 -9.20 27.90 5.41
C ARG A 385 -10.08 28.64 6.41
N LYS A 386 -10.07 29.98 6.37
CA LYS A 386 -10.89 30.82 7.26
C LYS A 386 -12.39 30.54 7.11
N ARG A 387 -12.85 30.34 5.88
CA ARG A 387 -14.27 30.06 5.63
C ARG A 387 -14.68 28.67 6.12
N ARG A 388 -13.81 27.67 5.96
CA ARG A 388 -14.00 26.33 6.51
C ARG A 388 -14.09 26.38 8.04
N GLU A 389 -13.21 27.12 8.71
CA GLU A 389 -13.22 27.28 10.17
C GLU A 389 -14.50 27.98 10.67
N ALA A 390 -14.99 28.99 9.94
CA ALA A 390 -16.16 29.76 10.36
C ALA A 390 -17.51 29.12 10.03
N GLY A 391 -17.61 28.39 8.90
CA GLY A 391 -18.89 27.95 8.36
C GLY A 391 -18.96 26.49 7.93
N GLY A 392 -17.93 25.68 8.20
CA GLY A 392 -17.89 24.28 7.82
C GLY A 392 -18.07 24.06 6.31
N VAL A 393 -18.74 22.97 5.94
CA VAL A 393 -19.03 22.60 4.55
C VAL A 393 -19.88 23.65 3.82
N PRO A 394 -21.02 24.14 4.38
CA PRO A 394 -21.81 25.19 3.73
C PRO A 394 -21.00 26.49 3.52
N GLY A 395 -20.13 26.82 4.47
CA GLY A 395 -19.20 27.93 4.35
C GLY A 395 -18.31 27.78 3.12
N VAL A 396 -17.70 26.62 2.91
CA VAL A 396 -16.85 26.35 1.74
C VAL A 396 -17.67 26.39 0.44
N ILE A 397 -18.88 25.82 0.40
CA ILE A 397 -19.75 25.89 -0.79
C ILE A 397 -20.10 27.34 -1.14
N SER A 398 -20.34 28.21 -0.14
CA SER A 398 -20.62 29.63 -0.39
C SER A 398 -19.46 30.40 -1.06
N LEU A 399 -18.24 29.83 -1.08
CA LEU A 399 -17.12 30.45 -1.77
C LEU A 399 -17.23 30.40 -3.28
N PHE A 400 -18.05 29.53 -3.86
CA PHE A 400 -18.24 29.49 -5.31
C PHE A 400 -18.85 30.81 -5.80
N ASP A 401 -19.95 31.26 -5.19
CA ASP A 401 -20.55 32.58 -5.44
C ASP A 401 -19.59 33.73 -5.09
N ALA A 402 -18.89 33.62 -3.96
CA ALA A 402 -17.99 34.67 -3.50
C ALA A 402 -16.78 34.83 -4.43
N LEU A 403 -16.23 33.74 -4.98
CA LEU A 403 -15.10 33.75 -5.90
C LEU A 403 -15.52 34.31 -7.26
N ASP A 404 -16.66 33.87 -7.79
CA ASP A 404 -17.21 34.36 -9.06
C ASP A 404 -17.45 35.87 -9.05
N THR A 405 -18.06 36.37 -7.97
CA THR A 405 -18.36 37.82 -7.81
C THR A 405 -17.18 38.63 -7.28
N SER A 406 -16.07 37.98 -6.87
CA SER A 406 -14.92 38.67 -6.31
C SER A 406 -14.21 39.53 -7.36
N THR A 407 -13.92 40.78 -6.97
CA THR A 407 -13.00 41.68 -7.68
C THR A 407 -11.57 41.60 -7.16
N LYS A 408 -11.32 40.80 -6.11
CA LYS A 408 -9.99 40.62 -5.49
C LYS A 408 -9.11 39.61 -6.23
N PHE A 409 -9.73 38.77 -7.08
CA PHE A 409 -9.05 37.80 -7.92
C PHE A 409 -9.25 38.22 -9.38
N ALA A 410 -8.16 38.25 -10.15
CA ALA A 410 -8.23 38.55 -11.56
C ALA A 410 -9.01 37.45 -12.30
N VAL A 411 -9.59 37.77 -13.46
CA VAL A 411 -10.45 36.82 -14.20
C VAL A 411 -9.64 35.59 -14.63
N GLU A 412 -8.39 35.80 -15.00
CA GLU A 412 -7.40 34.79 -15.36
C GLU A 412 -6.99 33.87 -14.20
N ASP A 413 -7.10 34.31 -12.94
CA ASP A 413 -6.73 33.52 -11.76
C ASP A 413 -7.90 32.66 -11.24
N LYS A 414 -9.14 33.02 -11.58
CA LYS A 414 -10.35 32.33 -11.09
C LYS A 414 -10.40 30.84 -11.44
N PRO A 415 -10.02 30.39 -12.66
CA PRO A 415 -9.95 28.96 -12.99
C PRO A 415 -9.09 28.17 -12.00
N ALA A 416 -7.89 28.65 -11.65
CA ALA A 416 -7.01 27.98 -10.69
C ALA A 416 -7.63 27.96 -9.29
N CYS A 417 -8.28 29.04 -8.88
CA CYS A 417 -8.96 29.13 -7.59
C CYS A 417 -10.17 28.17 -7.52
N PHE A 418 -10.94 28.04 -8.60
CA PHE A 418 -12.03 27.05 -8.69
C PHE A 418 -11.48 25.63 -8.59
N ALA A 419 -10.39 25.30 -9.28
CA ALA A 419 -9.77 23.98 -9.18
C ALA A 419 -9.41 23.63 -7.71
N VAL A 420 -8.80 24.57 -6.98
CA VAL A 420 -8.51 24.40 -5.56
C VAL A 420 -9.78 24.27 -4.71
N LEU A 421 -10.79 25.09 -4.99
CA LEU A 421 -12.07 25.07 -4.26
C LEU A 421 -12.80 23.75 -4.43
N VAL A 422 -12.86 23.21 -5.64
CA VAL A 422 -13.53 21.94 -5.96
C VAL A 422 -12.84 20.79 -5.23
N THR A 423 -11.51 20.68 -5.35
CA THR A 423 -10.74 19.62 -4.67
C THR A 423 -10.90 19.68 -3.15
N ALA A 424 -10.84 20.88 -2.57
CA ALA A 424 -11.03 21.06 -1.14
C ALA A 424 -12.47 20.72 -0.70
N SER A 425 -13.48 21.11 -1.49
CA SER A 425 -14.89 20.82 -1.20
C SER A 425 -15.14 19.32 -1.20
N ALA A 426 -14.66 18.60 -2.22
CA ALA A 426 -14.81 17.15 -2.34
C ALA A 426 -14.14 16.38 -1.17
N SER A 427 -13.06 16.92 -0.60
CA SER A 427 -12.37 16.28 0.53
C SER A 427 -13.13 16.33 1.85
N ILE A 428 -14.12 17.22 1.98
CA ILE A 428 -14.87 17.45 3.23
C ILE A 428 -16.38 17.26 3.10
N ILE A 429 -16.87 16.99 1.89
CA ILE A 429 -18.31 16.93 1.60
C ILE A 429 -18.94 15.72 2.29
N ASP A 430 -20.17 15.91 2.77
CA ASP A 430 -21.02 14.88 3.34
C ASP A 430 -22.32 14.73 2.51
N GLY A 431 -23.10 13.69 2.80
CA GLY A 431 -24.35 13.42 2.08
C GLY A 431 -25.40 14.52 2.24
N ALA A 432 -25.39 15.29 3.33
CA ALA A 432 -26.37 16.36 3.55
C ALA A 432 -26.12 17.58 2.65
N ASN A 433 -24.86 17.79 2.22
CA ASN A 433 -24.46 18.97 1.45
C ASN A 433 -24.13 18.66 -0.02
N ILE A 434 -24.14 17.40 -0.44
CA ILE A 434 -23.69 16.99 -1.78
C ILE A 434 -24.47 17.66 -2.90
N LEU A 435 -25.80 17.73 -2.82
CA LEU A 435 -26.63 18.35 -3.85
C LEU A 435 -26.38 19.86 -3.97
N ALA A 436 -26.13 20.55 -2.85
CA ALA A 436 -25.76 21.97 -2.86
C ALA A 436 -24.40 22.19 -3.55
N LEU A 437 -23.43 21.30 -3.32
CA LEU A 437 -22.16 21.34 -4.02
C LEU A 437 -22.33 21.07 -5.52
N LEU A 438 -23.09 20.03 -5.92
CA LEU A 438 -23.34 19.73 -7.34
C LEU A 438 -24.02 20.91 -8.07
N GLY A 439 -24.95 21.59 -7.41
CA GLY A 439 -25.55 22.83 -7.93
C GLY A 439 -24.52 23.93 -8.16
N ALA A 440 -23.57 24.12 -7.24
CA ALA A 440 -22.47 25.06 -7.42
C ALA A 440 -21.52 24.63 -8.56
N LEU A 441 -21.15 23.35 -8.64
CA LEU A 441 -20.30 22.82 -9.71
C LEU A 441 -20.93 23.05 -11.09
N THR A 442 -22.24 22.80 -11.21
CA THR A 442 -23.01 23.04 -12.42
C THR A 442 -23.01 24.52 -12.79
N LYS A 443 -23.36 25.40 -11.84
CA LYS A 443 -23.49 26.84 -12.05
C LYS A 443 -22.19 27.49 -12.55
N TYR A 444 -21.04 27.02 -12.05
CA TYR A 444 -19.73 27.59 -12.35
C TYR A 444 -18.90 26.76 -13.33
N GLU A 445 -19.47 25.67 -13.86
CA GLU A 445 -18.77 24.68 -14.68
C GLU A 445 -17.42 24.25 -14.08
N ALA A 446 -17.34 24.16 -12.75
CA ALA A 446 -16.07 24.20 -12.04
C ALA A 446 -15.20 22.94 -12.24
N MET A 447 -15.82 21.81 -12.57
CA MET A 447 -15.11 20.55 -12.86
C MET A 447 -14.17 20.65 -14.06
N LYS A 448 -14.43 21.55 -15.03
CA LYS A 448 -13.57 21.72 -16.22
C LYS A 448 -12.20 22.35 -15.90
N HIS A 449 -12.06 22.94 -14.72
CA HIS A 449 -10.83 23.60 -14.30
C HIS A 449 -9.84 22.64 -13.62
N LEU A 450 -10.26 21.40 -13.34
CA LEU A 450 -9.38 20.36 -12.80
C LEU A 450 -8.48 19.77 -13.88
N ALA A 451 -7.24 19.45 -13.50
CA ALA A 451 -6.40 18.57 -14.30
C ALA A 451 -7.04 17.17 -14.41
N LEU A 452 -6.79 16.46 -15.51
CA LEU A 452 -7.50 15.22 -15.84
C LEU A 452 -7.34 14.14 -14.77
N ASP A 453 -6.13 13.98 -14.24
CA ASP A 453 -5.79 13.05 -13.16
C ASP A 453 -6.51 13.39 -11.84
N THR A 454 -6.58 14.67 -11.49
CA THR A 454 -7.27 15.15 -10.30
C THR A 454 -8.79 15.05 -10.45
N ARG A 455 -9.29 15.25 -11.68
CA ARG A 455 -10.72 15.23 -12.00
C ARG A 455 -11.35 13.88 -11.69
N ASP A 456 -10.71 12.77 -12.10
CA ASP A 456 -11.23 11.43 -11.86
C ASP A 456 -11.28 11.09 -10.35
N MET A 457 -10.24 11.46 -9.60
CA MET A 457 -10.22 11.25 -8.14
C MET A 457 -11.33 12.04 -7.44
N VAL A 458 -11.50 13.32 -7.79
CA VAL A 458 -12.57 14.16 -7.25
C VAL A 458 -13.94 13.60 -7.65
N ALA A 459 -14.11 13.22 -8.92
CA ALA A 459 -15.36 12.71 -9.43
C ALA A 459 -15.78 11.40 -8.77
N ALA A 460 -14.83 10.48 -8.56
CA ALA A 460 -15.06 9.22 -7.84
C ALA A 460 -15.50 9.48 -6.40
N LYS A 461 -14.88 10.45 -5.71
CA LYS A 461 -15.27 10.82 -4.34
C LYS A 461 -16.68 11.41 -4.28
N LEU A 462 -17.01 12.33 -5.18
CA LEU A 462 -18.35 12.95 -5.24
C LEU A 462 -19.43 11.92 -5.59
N THR A 463 -19.14 11.04 -6.55
CA THR A 463 -20.01 9.92 -6.92
C THR A 463 -20.28 9.02 -5.73
N SER A 464 -19.23 8.67 -4.98
CA SER A 464 -19.36 7.82 -3.79
C SER A 464 -20.24 8.42 -2.71
N VAL A 465 -20.05 9.71 -2.40
CA VAL A 465 -20.87 10.40 -1.40
C VAL A 465 -22.32 10.53 -1.86
N LEU A 466 -22.57 10.88 -3.13
CA LEU A 466 -23.93 11.01 -3.65
C LEU A 466 -24.67 9.68 -3.65
N LEU A 467 -24.08 8.62 -4.22
CA LEU A 467 -24.76 7.32 -4.33
C LEU A 467 -25.05 6.72 -2.95
N THR A 468 -24.14 6.88 -1.99
CA THR A 468 -24.37 6.44 -0.61
C THR A 468 -25.53 7.22 0.04
N ALA A 469 -25.57 8.55 -0.14
CA ALA A 469 -26.65 9.38 0.39
C ALA A 469 -28.00 9.06 -0.27
N ALA A 470 -28.02 8.92 -1.59
CA ALA A 470 -29.20 8.61 -2.38
C ALA A 470 -29.77 7.23 -2.04
N CYS A 471 -28.91 6.23 -1.85
CA CYS A 471 -29.33 4.90 -1.39
C CYS A 471 -30.00 4.93 -0.02
N ALA A 472 -29.53 5.81 0.89
CA ALA A 472 -30.14 5.98 2.21
C ALA A 472 -31.49 6.72 2.15
N GLU A 473 -31.73 7.52 1.12
CA GLU A 473 -32.98 8.28 0.92
C GLU A 473 -34.06 7.44 0.21
N GLY A 474 -33.65 6.56 -0.72
CA GLY A 474 -34.51 5.58 -1.38
C GLY A 474 -34.36 5.53 -2.90
N ASP A 475 -35.12 4.64 -3.54
CA ASP A 475 -34.97 4.32 -4.97
C ASP A 475 -35.13 5.54 -5.89
N ASP A 476 -36.04 6.47 -5.59
CA ASP A 476 -36.24 7.68 -6.40
C ASP A 476 -35.01 8.60 -6.38
N ALA A 477 -34.36 8.75 -5.22
CA ALA A 477 -33.13 9.51 -5.10
C ALA A 477 -31.97 8.80 -5.80
N LEU A 478 -31.87 7.48 -5.62
CA LEU A 478 -30.85 6.66 -6.29
C LEU A 478 -30.99 6.70 -7.82
N LYS A 479 -32.22 6.74 -8.32
CA LYS A 479 -32.55 6.89 -9.75
C LYS A 479 -32.14 8.26 -10.31
N ALA A 480 -32.27 9.32 -9.53
CA ALA A 480 -31.92 10.68 -9.96
C ALA A 480 -30.40 10.92 -9.97
N ALA A 481 -29.67 10.28 -9.06
CA ALA A 481 -28.27 10.54 -8.78
C ALA A 481 -27.33 10.51 -10.01
N PRO A 482 -27.42 9.56 -10.97
CA PRO A 482 -26.59 9.59 -12.17
C PRO A 482 -26.78 10.86 -13.01
N ASN A 483 -28.02 11.33 -13.17
CA ASN A 483 -28.31 12.54 -13.93
C ASN A 483 -27.78 13.80 -13.24
N ASP A 484 -27.82 13.83 -11.90
CA ASP A 484 -27.25 14.93 -11.12
C ASP A 484 -25.73 15.01 -11.28
N LEU A 485 -25.04 13.86 -11.28
CA LEU A 485 -23.59 13.80 -11.51
C LEU A 485 -23.20 14.23 -12.92
N VAL A 486 -23.94 13.77 -13.94
CA VAL A 486 -23.71 14.15 -15.34
C VAL A 486 -23.97 15.65 -15.54
N SER A 487 -25.09 16.16 -14.99
CA SER A 487 -25.45 17.58 -15.11
C SER A 487 -24.42 18.50 -14.44
N ALA A 488 -23.80 18.06 -13.35
CA ALA A 488 -22.72 18.78 -12.66
C ALA A 488 -21.36 18.68 -13.34
N GLY A 489 -21.24 17.94 -14.45
CA GLY A 489 -19.98 17.68 -15.14
C GLY A 489 -19.02 16.78 -14.35
N VAL A 490 -19.54 16.05 -13.35
CA VAL A 490 -18.79 15.09 -12.54
C VAL A 490 -18.55 13.81 -13.31
N ALA A 491 -19.57 13.29 -13.98
CA ALA A 491 -19.49 12.15 -14.89
C ALA A 491 -19.78 12.58 -16.34
N GLN A 492 -19.27 11.83 -17.31
CA GLN A 492 -19.55 12.09 -18.73
C GLN A 492 -20.94 11.60 -19.15
N ASP A 493 -21.33 10.43 -18.67
CA ASP A 493 -22.60 9.76 -18.92
C ASP A 493 -22.91 8.79 -17.76
N VAL A 494 -23.99 8.03 -17.89
CA VAL A 494 -24.44 7.08 -16.86
C VAL A 494 -23.46 5.90 -16.69
N ASP A 495 -22.79 5.46 -17.76
CA ASP A 495 -21.81 4.37 -17.69
C ASP A 495 -20.55 4.82 -16.94
N ASP A 496 -20.14 6.08 -17.14
CA ASP A 496 -19.05 6.70 -16.41
C ASP A 496 -19.36 6.82 -14.90
N VAL A 497 -20.64 7.00 -14.51
CA VAL A 497 -21.04 6.95 -13.09
C VAL A 497 -20.73 5.59 -12.47
N LEU A 498 -20.99 4.49 -13.17
CA LEU A 498 -20.67 3.14 -12.67
C LEU A 498 -19.16 2.92 -12.55
N ARG A 499 -18.38 3.40 -13.53
CA ARG A 499 -16.90 3.38 -13.46
C ARG A 499 -16.40 4.18 -12.24
N LEU A 500 -16.92 5.39 -12.04
CA LEU A 500 -16.54 6.27 -10.93
C LEU A 500 -16.99 5.72 -9.58
N ALA A 501 -18.13 5.01 -9.52
CA ALA A 501 -18.59 4.32 -8.32
C ALA A 501 -17.60 3.23 -7.88
N ALA A 502 -17.07 2.46 -8.83
CA ALA A 502 -16.03 1.46 -8.56
C ALA A 502 -14.73 2.10 -8.03
N ILE A 503 -14.26 3.18 -8.66
CA ILE A 503 -13.07 3.93 -8.20
C ILE A 503 -13.31 4.55 -6.81
N GLY A 504 -14.53 5.02 -6.57
CA GLY A 504 -14.96 5.64 -5.32
C GLY A 504 -15.26 4.66 -4.19
N ASN A 505 -15.06 3.35 -4.39
CA ASN A 505 -15.38 2.28 -3.46
C ASN A 505 -16.81 2.35 -2.92
N VAL A 506 -17.79 2.60 -3.80
CA VAL A 506 -19.21 2.50 -3.45
C VAL A 506 -19.52 1.03 -3.12
N PRO A 507 -20.30 0.75 -2.04
CA PRO A 507 -20.71 -0.61 -1.71
C PRO A 507 -21.35 -1.32 -2.91
N VAL A 508 -20.99 -2.58 -3.13
CA VAL A 508 -21.44 -3.37 -4.30
C VAL A 508 -22.97 -3.45 -4.32
N GLU A 509 -23.60 -3.58 -3.15
CA GLU A 509 -25.05 -3.63 -3.00
C GLU A 509 -25.71 -2.33 -3.48
N THR A 510 -25.08 -1.17 -3.24
CA THR A 510 -25.57 0.12 -3.75
C THR A 510 -25.43 0.20 -5.27
N VAL A 511 -24.34 -0.33 -5.83
CA VAL A 511 -24.13 -0.36 -7.29
C VAL A 511 -25.11 -1.31 -7.97
N ASP A 512 -25.39 -2.46 -7.37
CA ASP A 512 -26.37 -3.44 -7.89
C ASP A 512 -27.79 -2.86 -7.83
N LEU A 513 -28.19 -2.25 -6.71
CA LEU A 513 -29.46 -1.53 -6.61
C LEU A 513 -29.59 -0.42 -7.64
N LEU A 514 -28.52 0.34 -7.87
CA LEU A 514 -28.51 1.37 -8.90
C LEU A 514 -28.75 0.78 -10.30
N ARG A 515 -28.12 -0.36 -10.63
CA ARG A 515 -28.34 -1.06 -11.90
C ARG A 515 -29.78 -1.51 -12.05
N ASP A 516 -30.34 -2.15 -11.03
CA ASP A 516 -31.74 -2.60 -11.04
C ASP A 516 -32.71 -1.44 -11.27
N VAL A 517 -32.51 -0.33 -10.55
CA VAL A 517 -33.33 0.88 -10.68
C VAL A 517 -33.22 1.52 -12.07
N LEU A 518 -32.03 1.50 -12.68
CA LEU A 518 -31.80 2.01 -14.03
C LEU A 518 -32.41 1.09 -15.10
N GLU A 519 -32.29 -0.23 -14.95
CA GLU A 519 -32.91 -1.20 -15.85
C GLU A 519 -34.43 -1.07 -15.84
N MET A 520 -35.04 -0.97 -14.65
CA MET A 520 -36.48 -0.73 -14.50
C MET A 520 -36.95 0.60 -15.08
N ALA A 521 -36.08 1.60 -15.21
CA ALA A 521 -36.41 2.89 -15.82
C ALA A 521 -36.37 2.84 -17.36
N SER A 522 -35.65 1.87 -17.93
CA SER A 522 -35.48 1.68 -19.37
C SER A 522 -36.51 0.73 -20.00
N ALA A 523 -37.18 -0.08 -19.17
CA ALA A 523 -38.30 -0.95 -19.54
C ALA A 523 -39.64 -0.19 -19.48
#